data_AF-A0A933M0I1-F1
#
_entry.id   AF-A0A933M0I1-F1
#
_cell.length_a   1.000
_cell.length_b   1.000
_cell.length_c   1.000
_cell.angle_alpha   90.00
_cell.angle_beta   90.00
_cell.angle_gamma   90.00
#
_symmetry.space_group_name_H-M   'P 1'
#
loop_
_entity.id
_entity.type
_entity.pdbx_description
1 polymer ?
#
loop_
_entity_poly.entity_id
_entity_poly.type
_entity_poly.pdbx_seq_one_letter_code
_entity_poly.pdbx_strand_id
1 'polypeptide(L)'
;MDQKEIFMEALRQVANLCAVAAMTAPKSGGQLFLKGGKSFVETILIEDRATLNRLAEWLRERGNKLKDPIWFRDADTAEKLDLVLFIGLAKWYPPLYDCGACGYATCAEFLQAAPKHHTSLANDWEFAGPICQVRCIDLGIAVGSAAKTASINNIDARCQTRIAAAARHCGVITSDLAVALSMSVSHKNIFFDKKMPIVTFSDEEKVGK
;
A
#
# COMPACT_ATOMS: atom_id res chain seq x y z
N MET A 1 -3.32 31.31 -7.37
CA MET A 1 -3.48 29.88 -7.09
C MET A 1 -4.96 29.57 -7.17
N ASP A 2 -5.37 28.67 -8.04
CA ASP A 2 -6.77 28.22 -8.08
C ASP A 2 -7.07 27.20 -6.95
N GLN A 3 -8.34 26.85 -6.77
CA GLN A 3 -8.76 25.93 -5.70
C GLN A 3 -8.09 24.55 -5.82
N LYS A 4 -7.89 24.06 -7.05
CA LYS A 4 -7.27 22.75 -7.30
C LYS A 4 -5.79 22.78 -6.92
N GLU A 5 -5.09 23.85 -7.24
CA GLU A 5 -3.69 24.05 -6.85
C GLU A 5 -3.54 24.09 -5.32
N ILE A 6 -4.43 24.81 -4.62
CA ILE A 6 -4.45 24.85 -3.14
C ILE A 6 -4.64 23.43 -2.56
N PHE A 7 -5.58 22.67 -3.11
CA PHE A 7 -5.86 21.31 -2.64
C PHE A 7 -4.70 20.35 -2.89
N MET A 8 -4.07 20.43 -4.07
CA MET A 8 -2.89 19.62 -4.37
C MET A 8 -1.69 19.99 -3.49
N GLU A 9 -1.48 21.28 -3.20
CA GLU A 9 -0.43 21.71 -2.29
C GLU A 9 -0.67 21.18 -0.87
N ALA A 10 -1.87 21.34 -0.33
CA ALA A 10 -2.24 20.81 0.98
C ALA A 10 -2.09 19.27 1.04
N LEU A 11 -2.52 18.57 -0.01
CA LEU A 11 -2.38 17.12 -0.12
C LEU A 11 -0.92 16.68 -0.07
N ARG A 12 -0.01 17.35 -0.78
CA ARG A 12 1.44 17.10 -0.72
C ARG A 12 2.00 17.34 0.67
N GLN A 13 1.63 18.45 1.32
CA GLN A 13 2.08 18.76 2.67
C GLN A 13 1.66 17.67 3.66
N VAL A 14 0.39 17.25 3.62
CA VAL A 14 -0.10 16.18 4.49
C VAL A 14 0.56 14.85 4.16
N ALA A 15 0.79 14.53 2.88
CA ALA A 15 1.47 13.29 2.50
C ALA A 15 2.92 13.23 3.02
N ASN A 16 3.63 14.38 3.02
CA ASN A 16 4.94 14.48 3.65
C ASN A 16 4.86 14.23 5.17
N LEU A 17 3.85 14.78 5.86
CA LEU A 17 3.62 14.47 7.28
C LEU A 17 3.29 12.98 7.50
N CYS A 18 2.54 12.36 6.59
CA CYS A 18 2.24 10.93 6.63
C CYS A 18 3.52 10.08 6.48
N ALA A 19 4.43 10.46 5.57
CA ALA A 19 5.71 9.80 5.39
C ALA A 19 6.58 9.89 6.65
N VAL A 20 6.64 11.07 7.29
CA VAL A 20 7.34 11.27 8.58
C VAL A 20 6.70 10.42 9.70
N ALA A 21 5.37 10.36 9.75
CA ALA A 21 4.65 9.55 10.74
C ALA A 21 4.92 8.05 10.54
N ALA A 22 4.96 7.56 9.30
CA ALA A 22 5.34 6.19 8.99
C ALA A 22 6.78 5.89 9.43
N MET A 23 7.72 6.79 9.12
CA MET A 23 9.13 6.61 9.46
C MET A 23 9.38 6.59 10.97
N THR A 24 8.68 7.45 11.73
CA THR A 24 8.87 7.58 13.18
C THR A 24 8.01 6.63 14.02
N ALA A 25 7.10 5.89 13.39
CA ALA A 25 6.25 4.91 14.06
C ALA A 25 7.05 3.94 14.96
N PRO A 26 6.50 3.56 16.14
CA PRO A 26 7.17 2.62 17.03
C PRO A 26 7.37 1.28 16.32
N LYS A 27 8.58 0.72 16.47
CA LYS A 27 9.01 -0.48 15.76
C LYS A 27 9.94 -1.32 16.62
N SER A 28 9.90 -2.63 16.41
CA SER A 28 10.62 -3.62 17.20
C SER A 28 12.14 -3.58 16.98
N GLY A 29 12.90 -3.98 17.99
CA GLY A 29 14.36 -4.12 17.88
C GLY A 29 15.13 -2.79 17.87
N GLY A 30 14.67 -1.76 18.59
CA GLY A 30 15.32 -0.45 18.65
C GLY A 30 16.82 -0.49 19.00
N GLN A 31 17.22 -1.41 19.86
CA GLN A 31 18.62 -1.67 20.24
C GLN A 31 19.51 -2.09 19.07
N LEU A 32 18.93 -2.61 17.98
CA LEU A 32 19.68 -2.98 16.78
C LEU A 32 20.16 -1.75 16.02
N PHE A 33 19.42 -0.63 16.08
CA PHE A 33 19.89 0.63 15.48
C PHE A 33 21.12 1.17 16.22
N LEU A 34 21.18 1.02 17.55
CA LEU A 34 22.36 1.37 18.35
C LEU A 34 23.59 0.51 17.99
N LYS A 35 23.36 -0.69 17.44
CA LYS A 35 24.40 -1.60 16.94
C LYS A 35 24.68 -1.44 15.43
N GLY A 36 24.26 -0.32 14.83
CA GLY A 36 24.50 0.00 13.42
C GLY A 36 23.47 -0.56 12.44
N GLY A 37 22.33 -1.06 12.94
CA GLY A 37 21.19 -1.42 12.10
C GLY A 37 20.68 -0.22 11.28
N LYS A 38 20.27 -0.46 10.04
CA LYS A 38 19.78 0.58 9.13
C LYS A 38 18.25 0.65 9.16
N SER A 39 17.69 1.80 8.78
CA SER A 39 16.24 1.89 8.56
C SER A 39 15.81 0.88 7.49
N PHE A 40 14.69 0.23 7.75
CA PHE A 40 14.07 -0.76 6.87
C PHE A 40 12.66 -0.33 6.42
N VAL A 41 12.25 0.89 6.77
CA VAL A 41 11.01 1.50 6.26
C VAL A 41 11.38 2.38 5.08
N GLU A 42 10.76 2.13 3.92
CA GLU A 42 10.90 2.91 2.70
C GLU A 42 9.59 3.65 2.44
N THR A 43 9.66 4.94 2.13
CA THR A 43 8.49 5.74 1.74
C THR A 43 8.73 6.45 0.42
N ILE A 44 7.79 6.34 -0.51
CA ILE A 44 7.89 6.97 -1.83
C ILE A 44 6.57 7.65 -2.16
N LEU A 45 6.65 8.92 -2.54
CA LEU A 45 5.50 9.74 -2.91
C LEU A 45 5.41 9.83 -4.43
N ILE A 46 4.25 9.52 -4.99
CA ILE A 46 3.97 9.63 -6.43
C ILE A 46 2.72 10.46 -6.65
N GLU A 47 2.84 11.44 -7.54
CA GLU A 47 1.74 12.29 -8.01
C GLU A 47 1.74 12.46 -9.54
N ASP A 48 2.78 11.95 -10.22
CA ASP A 48 2.88 12.10 -11.66
C ASP A 48 1.91 11.14 -12.37
N ARG A 49 1.18 11.69 -13.35
CA ARG A 49 0.13 10.94 -14.07
C ARG A 49 0.69 9.78 -14.88
N ALA A 50 1.93 9.87 -15.36
CA ALA A 50 2.53 8.82 -16.17
C ALA A 50 2.77 7.54 -15.34
N THR A 51 3.32 7.68 -14.14
CA THR A 51 3.49 6.57 -13.20
C THR A 51 2.15 6.02 -12.76
N LEU A 52 1.18 6.87 -12.37
CA LEU A 52 -0.15 6.41 -11.96
C LEU A 52 -0.85 5.58 -13.06
N ASN A 53 -0.75 6.01 -14.33
CA ASN A 53 -1.28 5.26 -15.47
C ASN A 53 -0.57 3.91 -15.64
N ARG A 54 0.76 3.86 -15.53
CA ARG A 54 1.52 2.60 -15.59
C ARG A 54 1.10 1.61 -14.49
N LEU A 55 0.81 2.11 -13.28
CA LEU A 55 0.29 1.26 -12.20
C LEU A 55 -1.08 0.69 -12.55
N ALA A 56 -1.97 1.51 -13.12
CA ALA A 56 -3.29 1.07 -13.54
C ALA A 56 -3.24 0.02 -14.66
N GLU A 57 -2.40 0.24 -15.67
CA GLU A 57 -2.17 -0.72 -16.77
C GLU A 57 -1.71 -2.08 -16.22
N TRP A 58 -0.69 -2.08 -15.36
CA TRP A 58 -0.21 -3.32 -14.73
C TRP A 58 -1.31 -4.02 -13.92
N LEU A 59 -2.13 -3.28 -13.18
CA LEU A 59 -3.27 -3.85 -12.44
C LEU A 59 -4.30 -4.51 -13.36
N ARG A 60 -4.58 -3.92 -14.53
CA ARG A 60 -5.49 -4.51 -15.54
C ARG A 60 -4.88 -5.78 -16.14
N GLU A 61 -3.59 -5.76 -16.48
CA GLU A 61 -2.86 -6.94 -16.96
C GLU A 61 -2.91 -8.07 -15.93
N ARG A 62 -2.64 -7.75 -14.66
CA ARG A 62 -2.69 -8.72 -13.55
C ARG A 62 -4.10 -9.29 -13.36
N GLY A 63 -5.13 -8.44 -13.41
CA GLY A 63 -6.53 -8.86 -13.37
C GLY A 63 -6.91 -9.80 -14.52
N ASN A 64 -6.46 -9.50 -15.74
CA ASN A 64 -6.66 -10.36 -16.91
C ASN A 64 -5.98 -11.72 -16.78
N LYS A 65 -4.78 -11.74 -16.20
CA LYS A 65 -4.00 -12.95 -15.95
C LYS A 65 -4.65 -13.83 -14.87
N LEU A 66 -5.10 -13.23 -13.78
CA LEU A 66 -5.71 -13.94 -12.65
C LEU A 66 -7.21 -14.22 -12.83
N LYS A 67 -7.85 -13.63 -13.86
CA LYS A 67 -9.30 -13.70 -14.10
C LYS A 67 -10.12 -13.22 -12.90
N ASP A 68 -9.65 -12.17 -12.23
CA ASP A 68 -10.28 -11.63 -11.03
C ASP A 68 -10.66 -10.15 -11.22
N PRO A 69 -11.97 -9.81 -11.18
CA PRO A 69 -12.46 -8.45 -11.40
C PRO A 69 -12.00 -7.45 -10.32
N ILE A 70 -11.59 -7.90 -9.12
CA ILE A 70 -11.18 -6.98 -8.04
C ILE A 70 -10.03 -6.06 -8.49
N TRP A 71 -9.14 -6.55 -9.35
CA TRP A 71 -7.96 -5.82 -9.86
C TRP A 71 -8.34 -4.64 -10.75
N PHE A 72 -9.40 -4.76 -11.55
CA PHE A 72 -9.89 -3.67 -12.40
C PHE A 72 -10.44 -2.51 -11.57
N ARG A 73 -11.08 -2.81 -10.43
CA ARG A 73 -11.54 -1.77 -9.49
C ARG A 73 -10.37 -0.95 -8.95
N ASP A 74 -9.27 -1.61 -8.59
CA ASP A 74 -8.10 -0.92 -8.07
C ASP A 74 -7.31 -0.21 -9.18
N ALA A 75 -7.36 -0.70 -10.42
CA ALA A 75 -6.85 0.02 -11.61
C ALA A 75 -7.63 1.32 -11.86
N ASP A 76 -8.97 1.27 -11.85
CA ASP A 76 -9.83 2.45 -11.98
C ASP A 76 -9.59 3.47 -10.84
N THR A 77 -9.20 2.97 -9.66
CA THR A 77 -8.80 3.82 -8.54
C THR A 77 -7.49 4.52 -8.85
N ALA A 78 -6.46 3.77 -9.27
CA ALA A 78 -5.12 4.29 -9.60
C ALA A 78 -5.15 5.41 -10.65
N GLU A 79 -5.98 5.31 -11.69
CA GLU A 79 -6.14 6.35 -12.74
C GLU A 79 -6.73 7.67 -12.22
N LYS A 80 -7.50 7.60 -11.14
CA LYS A 80 -8.21 8.74 -10.55
C LYS A 80 -7.47 9.35 -9.36
N LEU A 81 -6.36 8.75 -8.92
CA LEU A 81 -5.59 9.28 -7.81
C LEU A 81 -4.99 10.65 -8.16
N ASP A 82 -5.02 11.52 -7.16
CA ASP A 82 -4.27 12.75 -7.16
C ASP A 82 -2.83 12.48 -6.71
N LEU A 83 -2.66 11.63 -5.70
CA LEU A 83 -1.39 11.30 -5.08
C LEU A 83 -1.46 9.94 -4.36
N VAL A 84 -0.33 9.26 -4.28
CA VAL A 84 -0.18 8.03 -3.49
C VAL A 84 1.15 8.04 -2.73
N LEU A 85 1.09 7.67 -1.45
CA LEU A 85 2.26 7.42 -0.62
C LEU A 85 2.45 5.92 -0.47
N PHE A 86 3.54 5.37 -0.98
CA PHE A 86 3.94 3.99 -0.72
C PHE A 86 4.74 3.90 0.56
N ILE A 87 4.46 2.90 1.38
CA ILE A 87 5.17 2.59 2.63
C ILE A 87 5.50 1.10 2.60
N GLY A 88 6.77 0.75 2.73
CA GLY A 88 7.20 -0.64 2.60
C GLY A 88 8.39 -1.04 3.47
N LEU A 89 8.65 -2.34 3.49
CA LEU A 89 9.78 -2.97 4.15
C LEU A 89 10.90 -3.24 3.13
N ALA A 90 11.94 -2.42 3.15
CA ALA A 90 13.10 -2.57 2.27
C ALA A 90 14.32 -3.01 3.07
N LYS A 91 15.05 -4.04 2.59
CA LYS A 91 16.28 -4.55 3.23
C LYS A 91 16.10 -4.81 4.73
N TRP A 92 14.92 -5.30 5.10
CA TRP A 92 14.55 -5.49 6.48
C TRP A 92 15.31 -6.68 7.08
N TYR A 93 15.45 -6.66 8.40
CA TYR A 93 16.05 -7.73 9.19
C TYR A 93 15.17 -7.99 10.41
N PRO A 94 15.02 -9.23 10.89
CA PRO A 94 14.22 -9.53 12.08
C PRO A 94 14.81 -8.85 13.32
N PRO A 95 13.99 -8.60 14.36
CA PRO A 95 14.46 -7.99 15.61
C PRO A 95 15.34 -8.92 16.49
N LEU A 96 15.65 -10.14 16.03
CA LEU A 96 16.49 -11.15 16.70
C LEU A 96 15.93 -11.61 18.06
N TYR A 97 14.61 -11.85 18.11
CA TYR A 97 13.94 -12.34 19.32
C TYR A 97 13.84 -13.87 19.41
N ASP A 98 14.11 -14.58 18.32
CA ASP A 98 13.93 -16.04 18.22
C ASP A 98 12.56 -16.51 18.74
N CYS A 99 11.52 -15.74 18.39
CA CYS A 99 10.21 -15.85 19.00
C CYS A 99 9.30 -16.94 18.43
N GLY A 100 9.71 -17.64 17.37
CA GLY A 100 8.89 -18.69 16.75
C GLY A 100 7.70 -18.20 15.90
N ALA A 101 7.34 -16.91 15.93
CA ALA A 101 6.11 -16.41 15.29
C ALA A 101 6.04 -16.64 13.77
N CYS A 102 7.18 -16.78 13.10
CA CYS A 102 7.25 -17.06 11.66
C CYS A 102 7.35 -18.57 11.33
N GLY A 103 7.25 -19.45 12.33
CA GLY A 103 7.33 -20.90 12.18
C GLY A 103 8.74 -21.50 12.28
N TYR A 104 9.78 -20.68 12.47
CA TYR A 104 11.17 -21.11 12.63
C TYR A 104 11.64 -20.93 14.08
N ALA A 105 12.52 -21.81 14.58
CA ALA A 105 12.98 -21.78 15.96
C ALA A 105 13.86 -20.56 16.24
N THR A 106 14.66 -20.10 15.27
CA THR A 106 15.50 -18.90 15.41
C THR A 106 15.37 -17.96 14.21
N CYS A 107 15.70 -16.68 14.42
CA CYS A 107 15.78 -15.67 13.37
C CYS A 107 16.90 -16.01 12.38
N ALA A 108 17.99 -16.62 12.84
CA ALA A 108 19.07 -17.08 11.99
C ALA A 108 18.62 -18.21 11.05
N GLU A 109 17.90 -19.20 11.59
CA GLU A 109 17.28 -20.27 10.80
C GLU A 109 16.31 -19.70 9.75
N PHE A 110 15.42 -18.79 10.18
CA PHE A 110 14.53 -18.09 9.27
C PHE A 110 15.32 -17.37 8.17
N LEU A 111 16.37 -16.61 8.48
CA LEU A 111 17.17 -15.89 7.49
C LEU A 111 17.99 -16.79 6.56
N GLN A 112 18.31 -18.02 6.97
CA GLN A 112 18.96 -19.01 6.10
C GLN A 112 17.95 -19.67 5.15
N ALA A 113 16.70 -19.81 5.58
CA ALA A 113 15.62 -20.41 4.79
C ALA A 113 14.91 -19.40 3.87
N ALA A 114 14.62 -18.20 4.38
CA ALA A 114 13.85 -17.12 3.76
C ALA A 114 14.41 -16.53 2.44
N PRO A 115 15.71 -16.62 2.08
CA PRO A 115 16.19 -16.10 0.80
C PRO A 115 15.84 -17.01 -0.38
N LYS A 116 15.30 -18.22 -0.16
CA LYS A 116 15.17 -19.25 -1.20
C LYS A 116 13.92 -19.14 -2.07
N HIS A 117 13.49 -17.93 -2.45
CA HIS A 117 12.60 -17.78 -3.60
C HIS A 117 13.38 -17.86 -4.90
N HIS A 118 13.93 -19.04 -5.16
CA HIS A 118 14.69 -19.37 -6.36
C HIS A 118 13.83 -20.14 -7.35
N THR A 119 12.51 -19.94 -7.32
CA THR A 119 11.66 -20.36 -8.43
C THR A 119 11.50 -19.19 -9.37
N SER A 120 11.56 -19.44 -10.67
CA SER A 120 11.28 -18.42 -11.70
C SER A 120 9.90 -17.77 -11.52
N LEU A 121 8.99 -18.42 -10.78
CA LEU A 121 7.66 -17.93 -10.45
C LEU A 121 7.64 -16.79 -9.42
N ALA A 122 8.65 -16.67 -8.54
CA ALA A 122 8.66 -15.65 -7.50
C ALA A 122 8.73 -14.21 -8.05
N ASN A 123 9.32 -14.06 -9.25
CA ASN A 123 9.33 -12.79 -9.97
C ASN A 123 7.93 -12.34 -10.41
N ASP A 124 6.97 -13.26 -10.50
CA ASP A 124 5.59 -12.98 -10.88
C ASP A 124 4.66 -12.80 -9.67
N TRP A 125 5.17 -12.99 -8.44
CA TRP A 125 4.40 -12.75 -7.22
C TRP A 125 4.33 -11.27 -6.90
N GLU A 126 3.24 -10.87 -6.26
CA GLU A 126 3.01 -9.49 -5.83
C GLU A 126 4.12 -8.98 -4.92
N PHE A 127 4.62 -9.83 -4.02
CA PHE A 127 5.58 -9.51 -2.97
C PHE A 127 6.62 -10.63 -2.80
N ALA A 128 7.78 -10.29 -2.23
CA ALA A 128 8.97 -11.16 -2.20
C ALA A 128 9.13 -11.97 -0.90
N GLY A 129 8.18 -11.88 0.04
CA GLY A 129 8.26 -12.56 1.34
C GLY A 129 8.50 -14.07 1.21
N PRO A 130 8.99 -14.78 2.25
CA PRO A 130 8.46 -14.64 3.58
C PRO A 130 9.08 -13.47 4.31
N ILE A 131 8.26 -12.82 5.13
CA ILE A 131 8.67 -11.69 5.95
C ILE A 131 8.48 -12.06 7.41
N CYS A 132 9.39 -11.58 8.26
CA CYS A 132 9.25 -11.74 9.70
C CYS A 132 7.90 -11.16 10.14
N GLN A 133 7.11 -11.96 10.87
CA GLN A 133 5.78 -11.53 11.36
C GLN A 133 5.84 -10.25 12.19
N VAL A 134 6.90 -10.08 12.99
CA VAL A 134 7.10 -8.86 13.77
C VAL A 134 7.36 -7.64 12.87
N ARG A 135 8.03 -7.82 11.72
CA ARG A 135 8.19 -6.73 10.74
C ARG A 135 6.91 -6.41 10.01
N CYS A 136 6.04 -7.40 9.74
CA CYS A 136 4.69 -7.13 9.24
C CYS A 136 3.89 -6.28 10.22
N ILE A 137 4.02 -6.53 11.53
CA ILE A 137 3.41 -5.69 12.58
C ILE A 137 4.00 -4.27 12.54
N ASP A 138 5.32 -4.14 12.52
CA ASP A 138 5.99 -2.83 12.45
C ASP A 138 5.53 -2.03 11.21
N LEU A 139 5.38 -2.68 10.05
CA LEU A 139 4.83 -2.06 8.84
C LEU A 139 3.37 -1.64 9.04
N GLY A 140 2.54 -2.49 9.67
CA GLY A 140 1.15 -2.17 9.99
C GLY A 140 1.04 -0.94 10.89
N ILE A 141 1.92 -0.80 11.89
CA ILE A 141 1.99 0.38 12.75
C ILE A 141 2.38 1.61 11.92
N ALA A 142 3.41 1.52 11.06
CA ALA A 142 3.82 2.62 10.20
C ALA A 142 2.70 3.10 9.27
N VAL A 143 2.00 2.16 8.62
CA VAL A 143 0.84 2.46 7.77
C VAL A 143 -0.31 3.06 8.58
N GLY A 144 -0.59 2.52 9.78
CA GLY A 144 -1.61 3.04 10.69
C GLY A 144 -1.32 4.47 11.16
N SER A 145 -0.06 4.77 11.49
CA SER A 145 0.39 6.11 11.86
C SER A 145 0.21 7.10 10.70
N ALA A 146 0.58 6.71 9.47
CA ALA A 146 0.36 7.53 8.29
C ALA A 146 -1.13 7.76 8.00
N ALA A 147 -1.95 6.70 8.01
CA ALA A 147 -3.39 6.79 7.78
C ALA A 147 -4.08 7.67 8.83
N LYS A 148 -3.67 7.58 10.10
CA LYS A 148 -4.15 8.46 11.16
C LYS A 148 -3.78 9.92 10.91
N THR A 149 -2.55 10.19 10.47
CA THR A 149 -2.10 11.55 10.13
C THR A 149 -2.90 12.15 8.98
N ALA A 150 -3.18 11.37 7.93
CA ALA A 150 -4.07 11.80 6.84
C ALA A 150 -5.46 12.15 7.38
N SER A 151 -6.04 11.27 8.22
CA SER A 151 -7.35 11.48 8.84
C SER A 151 -7.43 12.71 9.74
N ILE A 152 -6.40 13.00 10.54
CA ILE A 152 -6.35 14.21 11.39
C ILE A 152 -6.41 15.49 10.54
N ASN A 153 -5.86 15.44 9.33
CA ASN A 153 -5.86 16.56 8.39
C ASN A 153 -7.02 16.51 7.38
N ASN A 154 -8.03 15.66 7.61
CA ASN A 154 -9.21 15.49 6.76
C ASN A 154 -8.89 15.15 5.30
N ILE A 155 -7.77 14.45 5.06
CA ILE A 155 -7.45 13.88 3.76
C ILE A 155 -8.07 12.49 3.67
N ASP A 156 -8.88 12.27 2.64
CA ASP A 156 -9.38 10.94 2.33
C ASP A 156 -8.22 10.03 1.96
N ALA A 157 -8.10 8.90 2.65
CA ALA A 157 -7.02 7.96 2.42
C ALA A 157 -7.48 6.50 2.45
N ARG A 158 -6.86 5.66 1.63
CA ARG A 158 -7.12 4.21 1.58
C ARG A 158 -5.83 3.41 1.49
N CYS A 159 -5.67 2.45 2.41
CA CYS A 159 -4.59 1.47 2.39
C CYS A 159 -4.88 0.38 1.34
N GLN A 160 -3.99 0.20 0.36
CA GLN A 160 -4.16 -0.72 -0.76
C GLN A 160 -2.88 -1.49 -1.05
N THR A 161 -2.92 -2.81 -0.91
CA THR A 161 -1.78 -3.70 -1.19
C THR A 161 -1.61 -3.97 -2.68
N ARG A 162 -2.70 -4.03 -3.47
CA ARG A 162 -2.62 -4.31 -4.92
C ARG A 162 -1.95 -3.18 -5.70
N ILE A 163 -2.25 -1.91 -5.37
CA ILE A 163 -1.53 -0.76 -5.95
C ILE A 163 -0.05 -0.78 -5.55
N ALA A 164 0.29 -1.19 -4.33
CA ALA A 164 1.68 -1.35 -3.91
C ALA A 164 2.39 -2.50 -4.63
N ALA A 165 1.70 -3.60 -4.92
CA ALA A 165 2.24 -4.68 -5.74
C ALA A 165 2.57 -4.17 -7.15
N ALA A 166 1.67 -3.40 -7.76
CA ALA A 166 1.93 -2.74 -9.05
C ALA A 166 3.17 -1.84 -8.96
N ALA A 167 3.31 -1.05 -7.90
CA ALA A 167 4.46 -0.18 -7.70
C ALA A 167 5.78 -0.95 -7.61
N ARG A 168 5.81 -2.09 -6.92
CA ARG A 168 6.99 -2.97 -6.89
C ARG A 168 7.34 -3.47 -8.28
N HIS A 169 6.37 -3.96 -9.04
CA HIS A 169 6.57 -4.50 -10.39
C HIS A 169 6.95 -3.42 -11.41
N CYS A 170 6.44 -2.20 -11.26
CA CYS A 170 6.82 -1.06 -12.09
C CYS A 170 8.18 -0.43 -11.70
N GLY A 171 8.85 -0.96 -10.67
CA GLY A 171 10.13 -0.46 -10.17
C GLY A 171 10.05 0.86 -9.40
N VAL A 172 8.85 1.23 -8.93
CA VAL A 172 8.62 2.46 -8.16
C VAL A 172 9.13 2.30 -6.74
N ILE A 173 8.90 1.15 -6.10
CA ILE A 173 9.33 0.84 -4.74
C ILE A 173 10.12 -0.47 -4.72
N THR A 174 11.17 -0.56 -3.88
CA THR A 174 12.06 -1.73 -3.82
C THR A 174 11.77 -2.68 -2.66
N SER A 175 10.75 -2.34 -1.87
CA SER A 175 10.33 -3.09 -0.69
C SER A 175 9.80 -4.49 -1.00
N ASP A 176 10.13 -5.45 -0.13
CA ASP A 176 9.67 -6.84 -0.24
C ASP A 176 8.16 -6.98 0.03
N LEU A 177 7.62 -6.09 0.87
CA LEU A 177 6.20 -5.89 1.13
C LEU A 177 5.94 -4.41 1.29
N ALA A 178 4.85 -3.93 0.69
CA ALA A 178 4.46 -2.54 0.76
C ALA A 178 2.95 -2.38 0.80
N VAL A 179 2.52 -1.21 1.26
CA VAL A 179 1.15 -0.75 1.25
C VAL A 179 1.11 0.64 0.62
N ALA A 180 0.16 0.86 -0.28
CA ALA A 180 -0.10 2.15 -0.86
C ALA A 180 -1.15 2.86 0.00
N LEU A 181 -0.82 4.03 0.52
CA LEU A 181 -1.78 4.97 1.07
C LEU A 181 -2.20 5.89 -0.08
N SER A 182 -3.29 5.51 -0.77
CA SER A 182 -3.88 6.33 -1.82
C SER A 182 -4.59 7.51 -1.17
N MET A 183 -4.33 8.73 -1.63
CA MET A 183 -4.83 9.95 -0.98
C MET A 183 -5.52 10.84 -2.02
N SER A 184 -6.60 11.52 -1.61
CA SER A 184 -7.32 12.44 -2.49
C SER A 184 -7.97 13.57 -1.69
N VAL A 185 -8.19 14.70 -2.36
CA VAL A 185 -8.99 15.82 -1.86
C VAL A 185 -10.05 16.12 -2.91
N SER A 186 -11.29 15.76 -2.62
CA SER A 186 -12.41 15.96 -3.54
C SER A 186 -13.69 16.24 -2.75
N HIS A 187 -14.71 16.78 -3.43
CA HIS A 187 -16.01 17.04 -2.82
C HIS A 187 -16.68 15.76 -2.26
N LYS A 188 -16.37 14.59 -2.84
CA LYS A 188 -16.87 13.29 -2.39
C LYS A 188 -15.77 12.25 -2.49
N ASN A 189 -15.60 11.47 -1.43
CA ASN A 189 -14.55 10.48 -1.33
C ASN A 189 -14.61 9.43 -2.47
N ILE A 190 -13.62 9.48 -3.35
CA ILE A 190 -13.49 8.63 -4.54
C ILE A 190 -13.36 7.13 -4.20
N PHE A 191 -13.02 6.78 -2.97
CA PHE A 191 -12.83 5.40 -2.53
C PHE A 191 -14.13 4.67 -2.19
N PHE A 192 -15.23 5.40 -2.00
CA PHE A 192 -16.54 4.86 -1.64
C PHE A 192 -17.57 4.87 -2.77
N ASP A 193 -17.28 5.59 -3.86
CA ASP A 193 -18.16 5.66 -5.03
C ASP A 193 -18.16 4.34 -5.82
N LYS A 194 -19.13 3.49 -5.51
CA LYS A 194 -19.43 2.27 -6.26
C LYS A 194 -20.55 2.54 -7.25
N LYS A 195 -20.48 1.95 -8.44
CA LYS A 195 -21.63 1.91 -9.35
C LYS A 195 -22.79 1.26 -8.60
N MET A 196 -23.95 1.91 -8.62
CA MET A 196 -25.19 1.27 -8.16
C MET A 196 -25.41 0.00 -8.99
N PRO A 197 -25.82 -1.12 -8.38
CA PRO A 197 -26.17 -2.30 -9.14
C PRO A 197 -27.31 -1.94 -10.09
N ILE A 198 -27.27 -2.50 -11.31
CA ILE A 198 -28.41 -2.41 -12.21
C ILE A 198 -29.50 -3.29 -11.60
N VAL A 199 -30.48 -2.66 -10.95
CA VAL A 199 -31.67 -3.32 -10.41
C VAL A 199 -32.74 -3.26 -11.49
N THR A 200 -33.06 -4.40 -12.09
CA THR A 200 -34.33 -4.57 -12.79
C THR A 200 -35.41 -4.74 -11.73
N PHE A 201 -36.13 -3.65 -11.43
CA PHE A 201 -37.38 -3.76 -10.68
C PHE A 201 -38.34 -4.56 -11.55
N SER A 202 -38.83 -5.69 -11.05
CA SER A 202 -39.94 -6.39 -11.71
C SER A 202 -41.12 -5.43 -11.76
N ASP A 203 -41.68 -5.21 -12.95
CA ASP A 203 -42.93 -4.49 -13.16
C ASP A 203 -44.11 -5.30 -12.58
N GLU A 204 -44.13 -5.49 -11.27
CA GLU A 204 -45.28 -5.99 -10.52
C GLU A 204 -45.50 -5.05 -9.35
N GLU A 205 -46.07 -3.90 -9.71
CA GLU A 205 -47.22 -3.27 -9.05
C GLU A 205 -47.25 -1.80 -9.47
N LYS A 206 -47.79 -1.59 -10.68
CA LYS A 206 -48.65 -0.43 -10.90
C LYS A 206 -49.81 -0.56 -9.92
N VAL A 207 -49.63 -0.15 -8.66
CA VAL A 207 -50.77 0.17 -7.80
C VAL A 207 -51.40 1.40 -8.41
N GLY A 208 -52.53 1.15 -9.08
CA GLY A 208 -53.24 2.15 -9.86
C GLY A 208 -53.88 3.24 -9.03
N LYS A 209 -54.13 4.34 -9.75
CA LYS A 209 -54.86 5.57 -9.41
C LYS A 209 -54.12 6.59 -8.55
#